data_AF-A0AAE3G2R9-F1
#
_entry.id   AF-A0AAE3G2R9-F1
#
_cell.length_a   1.000
_cell.length_b   1.000
_cell.length_c   1.000
_cell.angle_alpha   90.00
_cell.angle_beta   90.00
_cell.angle_gamma   90.00
#
_symmetry.space_group_name_H-M   'P 1'
#
loop_
_entity.id
_entity.type
_entity.pdbx_description
1 polymer ?
#
loop_
_entity_poly.entity_id
_entity_poly.type
_entity_poly.pdbx_seq_one_letter_code
_entity_poly.pdbx_strand_id
1 'polypeptide(L)'
;MKNTGTTRWIMIGMLALFLTACATLDDETRVEDRPDSDLTEEEMAAIDRERAAAARAAEGRRSLDGEALDELLDDPDSPIGRRTIYFEFDSSDIREQDLEIVEAHARFLADHPDQRIILEGHTDERGSAEYNLALGERRAQSVKRAMVLSGASEDQIRVISYGEEKPADLGSNEEAWSANRRAELVYRDVF
;
A
#
# COMPACT_ATOMS: atom_id res chain seq x y z
N MET A 1 24.24 -60.31 31.14
CA MET A 1 24.93 -59.56 30.06
C MET A 1 25.73 -58.41 30.68
N LYS A 2 26.91 -58.15 30.12
CA LYS A 2 28.02 -57.31 30.60
C LYS A 2 27.57 -55.87 30.92
N ASN A 3 27.68 -55.35 32.15
CA ASN A 3 28.83 -54.81 32.91
C ASN A 3 29.42 -53.47 32.41
N THR A 4 29.32 -52.45 33.28
CA THR A 4 30.35 -51.42 33.64
C THR A 4 30.82 -50.45 32.54
N GLY A 5 31.17 -49.18 32.76
CA GLY A 5 31.48 -48.42 33.96
C GLY A 5 32.12 -47.08 33.51
N THR A 6 32.05 -46.09 34.39
CA THR A 6 32.67 -44.75 34.31
C THR A 6 34.18 -44.75 34.05
N THR A 7 34.69 -43.86 33.17
CA THR A 7 35.92 -43.07 33.41
C THR A 7 36.07 -41.89 32.43
N ARG A 8 36.35 -40.69 32.95
CA ARG A 8 36.84 -39.50 32.21
C ARG A 8 38.36 -39.62 32.03
N TRP A 9 38.89 -39.32 30.84
CA TRP A 9 40.22 -38.71 30.64
C TRP A 9 40.18 -37.76 29.44
N ILE A 10 40.78 -36.59 29.64
CA ILE A 10 40.96 -35.46 28.72
C ILE A 10 42.14 -35.75 27.78
N MET A 11 42.09 -35.34 26.51
CA MET A 11 43.21 -34.71 25.76
C MET A 11 42.80 -34.31 24.31
N ILE A 12 42.60 -33.01 24.11
CA ILE A 12 43.05 -32.10 23.02
C ILE A 12 43.44 -32.71 21.65
N GLY A 13 42.87 -32.16 20.56
CA GLY A 13 43.52 -32.19 19.24
C GLY A 13 42.65 -31.94 17.99
N MET A 14 42.28 -30.67 17.75
CA MET A 14 42.26 -29.97 16.44
C MET A 14 41.86 -30.73 15.15
N LEU A 15 40.71 -30.39 14.57
CA LEU A 15 40.63 -29.97 13.15
C LEU A 15 39.29 -29.26 12.89
N ALA A 16 39.38 -28.00 12.50
CA ALA A 16 38.25 -27.16 12.11
C ALA A 16 37.65 -27.64 10.79
N LEU A 17 36.32 -27.76 10.74
CA LEU A 17 35.57 -27.57 9.50
C LEU A 17 34.41 -26.61 9.82
N PHE A 18 34.58 -25.38 9.32
CA PHE A 18 33.56 -24.35 9.30
C PHE A 18 32.34 -24.85 8.53
N LEU A 19 31.14 -24.68 9.10
CA LEU A 19 29.92 -24.45 8.35
C LEU A 19 28.84 -23.84 9.25
N THR A 20 28.44 -22.62 8.84
CA THR A 20 27.12 -21.99 9.03
C THR A 20 26.64 -21.72 10.45
N ALA A 21 26.99 -20.54 10.94
CA ALA A 21 26.22 -19.81 11.93
C ALA A 21 25.32 -18.79 11.22
N CYS A 22 24.00 -19.02 11.24
CA CYS A 22 23.01 -17.96 11.08
C CYS A 22 22.56 -17.57 12.50
N ALA A 23 23.21 -16.57 13.07
CA ALA A 23 22.70 -15.80 14.19
C ALA A 23 23.29 -14.40 14.07
N THR A 24 22.41 -13.44 13.82
CA THR A 24 22.66 -12.01 13.77
C THR A 24 23.15 -11.49 15.11
N LEU A 25 24.16 -10.62 15.11
CA LEU A 25 24.10 -9.25 15.64
C LEU A 25 25.49 -8.59 15.64
N ASP A 26 25.44 -7.27 15.47
CA ASP A 26 26.48 -6.25 15.59
C ASP A 26 27.38 -6.08 14.34
N ASP A 27 27.01 -5.15 13.46
CA ASP A 27 27.37 -3.72 13.55
C ASP A 27 28.72 -3.47 12.87
N GLU A 28 28.77 -3.58 11.54
CA GLU A 28 29.74 -2.89 10.68
C GLU A 28 29.16 -2.74 9.25
N THR A 29 28.08 -1.97 9.12
CA THR A 29 27.97 -1.07 7.97
C THR A 29 27.73 0.31 8.52
N ARG A 30 28.75 0.83 9.22
CA ARG A 30 28.98 2.26 9.23
C ARG A 30 29.18 2.61 7.76
N VAL A 31 28.11 3.03 7.11
CA VAL A 31 28.21 3.91 5.95
C VAL A 31 28.98 5.09 6.50
N GLU A 32 30.30 5.07 6.32
CA GLU A 32 31.09 6.26 6.51
C GLU A 32 30.48 7.28 5.56
N ASP A 33 29.89 8.30 6.14
CA ASP A 33 29.52 9.54 5.47
C ASP A 33 30.84 10.19 5.02
N ARG A 34 31.44 9.60 3.97
CA ARG A 34 32.64 10.13 3.33
C ARG A 34 32.18 11.39 2.63
N PRO A 35 32.77 12.57 2.97
CA PRO A 35 32.42 13.80 2.28
C PRO A 35 32.60 13.59 0.77
N ASP A 36 31.66 14.08 -0.05
CA ASP A 36 31.60 13.96 -1.51
C ASP A 36 32.94 14.27 -2.25
N SER A 37 33.88 14.91 -1.55
CA SER A 37 35.23 15.22 -2.02
C SER A 37 36.15 14.02 -2.26
N ASP A 38 35.78 12.80 -1.85
CA ASP A 38 36.65 11.60 -1.90
C ASP A 38 36.17 10.53 -2.90
N LEU A 39 35.12 10.83 -3.67
CA LEU A 39 34.60 9.96 -4.72
C LEU A 39 35.41 10.12 -6.00
N THR A 40 35.81 9.01 -6.60
CA THR A 40 36.48 9.01 -7.89
C THR A 40 35.52 9.48 -8.99
N GLU A 41 36.06 10.03 -10.08
CA GLU A 41 35.25 10.44 -11.25
C GLU A 41 34.40 9.29 -11.81
N GLU A 42 34.88 8.05 -11.68
CA GLU A 42 34.15 6.85 -12.11
C GLU A 42 32.96 6.51 -11.20
N GLU A 43 33.10 6.69 -9.89
CA GLU A 43 32.03 6.48 -8.90
C GLU A 43 30.95 7.56 -9.03
N MET A 44 31.34 8.82 -9.20
CA MET A 44 30.41 9.92 -9.46
C MET A 44 29.62 9.68 -10.76
N ALA A 45 30.32 9.27 -11.83
CA ALA A 45 29.68 8.94 -13.10
C ALA A 45 28.77 7.70 -13.01
N ALA A 46 29.04 6.75 -12.10
CA ALA A 46 28.17 5.60 -11.86
C ALA A 46 26.87 6.02 -11.16
N ILE A 47 26.97 6.86 -10.13
CA ILE A 47 25.83 7.44 -9.41
C ILE A 47 24.96 8.28 -10.36
N ASP A 48 25.58 9.11 -11.21
CA ASP A 48 24.87 9.93 -12.18
C ASP A 48 24.16 9.09 -13.25
N ARG A 49 24.78 7.98 -13.70
CA ARG A 49 24.15 7.03 -14.63
C ARG A 49 22.95 6.33 -13.99
N GLU A 50 23.06 5.92 -12.73
CA GLU A 50 21.98 5.29 -11.98
C GLU A 50 20.82 6.26 -11.74
N ARG A 51 21.11 7.50 -11.33
CA ARG A 51 20.12 8.58 -11.19
C ARG A 51 19.47 8.93 -12.53
N ALA A 52 20.24 9.00 -13.61
CA ALA A 52 19.69 9.24 -14.95
C ALA A 52 18.84 8.06 -15.47
N ALA A 53 19.19 6.82 -15.12
CA ALA A 53 18.39 5.64 -15.45
C ALA A 53 17.08 5.62 -14.65
N ALA A 54 17.11 5.96 -13.36
CA ALA A 54 15.94 6.12 -12.52
C ALA A 54 15.03 7.26 -13.02
N ALA A 55 15.61 8.41 -13.39
CA ALA A 55 14.88 9.53 -13.96
C ALA A 55 14.23 9.18 -15.31
N ARG A 56 14.91 8.45 -16.19
CA ARG A 56 14.35 7.98 -17.47
C ARG A 56 13.28 6.91 -17.28
N ALA A 57 13.41 6.04 -16.28
CA ALA A 57 12.38 5.07 -15.93
C ALA A 57 11.13 5.77 -15.36
N ALA A 58 11.30 6.88 -14.62
CA ALA A 58 10.21 7.74 -14.20
C ALA A 58 9.57 8.51 -15.37
N GLU A 59 10.36 8.98 -16.34
CA GLU A 59 9.85 9.56 -17.58
C GLU A 59 9.16 8.55 -18.50
N GLY A 60 9.50 7.26 -18.44
CA GLY A 60 8.81 6.21 -19.18
C GLY A 60 7.40 5.91 -18.64
N ARG A 61 7.15 6.23 -17.36
CA ARG A 61 5.82 6.19 -16.71
C ARG A 61 5.03 7.49 -16.93
N ARG A 62 5.44 8.32 -17.90
CA ARG A 62 4.83 9.61 -18.23
C ARG A 62 3.32 9.44 -18.41
N SER A 63 2.60 10.14 -17.55
CA SER A 63 1.23 10.64 -17.66
C SER A 63 0.37 9.89 -18.66
N LEU A 64 -0.42 8.95 -18.15
CA LEU A 64 -1.62 8.52 -18.85
C LEU A 64 -2.43 9.78 -19.14
N ASP A 65 -2.64 10.08 -20.41
CA ASP A 65 -3.56 11.13 -20.80
C ASP A 65 -4.99 10.75 -20.37
N GLY A 66 -5.83 11.77 -20.15
CA GLY A 66 -7.16 11.56 -19.56
C GLY A 66 -8.01 10.56 -20.33
N GLU A 67 -7.89 10.52 -21.66
CA GLU A 67 -8.62 9.56 -22.50
C GLU A 67 -8.20 8.10 -22.25
N ALA A 68 -6.90 7.83 -22.10
CA ALA A 68 -6.42 6.48 -21.81
C ALA A 68 -6.74 6.04 -20.38
N LEU A 69 -6.73 6.98 -19.42
CA LEU A 69 -7.19 6.71 -18.06
C LEU A 69 -8.69 6.35 -18.07
N ASP A 70 -9.52 7.14 -18.74
CA ASP A 70 -10.97 6.89 -18.81
C ASP A 70 -11.27 5.52 -19.43
N GLU A 71 -10.56 5.12 -20.49
CA GLU A 71 -10.69 3.78 -21.08
C GLU A 71 -10.37 2.66 -20.07
N LEU A 72 -9.30 2.82 -19.27
CA LEU A 72 -8.96 1.86 -18.22
C LEU A 72 -9.95 1.84 -17.06
N LEU A 73 -10.61 2.96 -16.76
CA LEU A 73 -11.58 3.06 -15.67
C LEU A 73 -12.96 2.53 -16.05
N ASP A 74 -13.28 2.52 -17.35
CA ASP A 74 -14.56 2.03 -17.88
C ASP A 74 -14.50 0.56 -18.35
N ASP A 75 -13.30 0.01 -18.51
CA ASP A 75 -13.09 -1.42 -18.79
C ASP A 75 -13.41 -2.27 -17.54
N PRO A 76 -14.43 -3.16 -17.57
CA PRO A 76 -14.77 -4.02 -16.44
C PRO A 76 -13.72 -5.08 -16.13
N ASP A 77 -12.86 -5.43 -17.10
CA ASP A 77 -11.77 -6.40 -16.93
C ASP A 77 -10.48 -5.71 -16.42
N SER A 78 -10.48 -4.37 -16.37
CA SER A 78 -9.35 -3.59 -15.83
C SER A 78 -9.25 -3.76 -14.31
N PRO A 79 -8.03 -3.92 -13.77
CA PRO A 79 -7.80 -3.97 -12.33
C PRO A 79 -8.30 -2.74 -11.57
N ILE A 80 -8.47 -1.59 -12.26
CA ILE A 80 -8.94 -0.33 -11.68
C ILE A 80 -10.36 0.06 -12.14
N GLY A 81 -11.06 -0.80 -12.88
CA GLY A 81 -12.43 -0.51 -13.33
C GLY A 81 -13.44 -0.50 -12.18
N ARG A 82 -13.25 -1.37 -11.18
CA ARG A 82 -14.10 -1.42 -9.98
C ARG A 82 -13.65 -0.43 -8.93
N ARG A 83 -14.44 0.62 -8.71
CA ARG A 83 -14.08 1.77 -7.87
C ARG A 83 -14.88 1.93 -6.58
N THR A 84 -15.64 0.91 -6.19
CA THR A 84 -16.51 0.97 -5.02
C THR A 84 -16.21 -0.15 -4.05
N ILE A 85 -15.97 0.21 -2.78
CA ILE A 85 -15.73 -0.72 -1.68
C ILE A 85 -16.95 -0.67 -0.76
N TYR A 86 -17.57 -1.82 -0.47
CA TYR A 86 -18.75 -1.88 0.39
C TYR A 86 -18.40 -2.34 1.80
N PHE A 87 -19.22 -1.94 2.76
CA PHE A 87 -19.02 -2.19 4.19
C PHE A 87 -20.23 -2.84 4.83
N GLU A 88 -19.95 -3.63 5.85
CA GLU A 88 -20.98 -4.15 6.74
C GLU A 88 -21.62 -3.03 7.58
N PHE A 89 -22.77 -3.34 8.17
CA PHE A 89 -23.44 -2.43 9.09
C PHE A 89 -22.51 -2.05 10.25
N ASP A 90 -22.47 -0.75 10.56
CA ASP A 90 -21.68 -0.16 11.62
C ASP A 90 -20.17 -0.49 11.58
N SER A 91 -19.64 -0.82 10.40
CA SER A 91 -18.23 -1.17 10.21
C SER A 91 -17.50 -0.24 9.26
N SER A 92 -16.20 -0.10 9.49
CA SER A 92 -15.21 0.52 8.60
C SER A 92 -14.11 -0.45 8.17
N ASP A 93 -14.33 -1.75 8.38
CA ASP A 93 -13.38 -2.79 8.02
C ASP A 93 -13.55 -3.15 6.55
N ILE A 94 -12.43 -3.23 5.82
CA ILE A 94 -12.42 -3.65 4.43
C ILE A 94 -12.60 -5.17 4.41
N ARG A 95 -13.58 -5.64 3.63
CA ARG A 95 -13.85 -7.06 3.48
C ARG A 95 -12.73 -7.72 2.70
N GLU A 96 -12.42 -8.98 3.00
CA GLU A 96 -11.30 -9.69 2.40
C GLU A 96 -11.37 -9.73 0.86
N GLN A 97 -12.57 -9.91 0.31
CA GLN A 97 -12.80 -9.91 -1.14
C GLN A 97 -12.55 -8.56 -1.83
N ASP A 98 -12.54 -7.46 -1.08
CA ASP A 98 -12.33 -6.12 -1.63
C ASP A 98 -10.87 -5.68 -1.51
N LEU A 99 -10.02 -6.43 -0.79
CA LEU A 99 -8.60 -6.11 -0.66
C LEU A 99 -7.87 -6.10 -2.01
N GLU A 100 -8.21 -7.02 -2.91
CA GLU A 100 -7.62 -7.08 -4.25
C GLU A 100 -7.86 -5.79 -5.05
N ILE A 101 -9.06 -5.19 -4.91
CA ILE A 101 -9.40 -3.91 -5.55
C ILE A 101 -8.50 -2.81 -5.00
N VAL A 102 -8.41 -2.73 -3.67
CA VAL A 102 -7.62 -1.72 -2.97
C VAL A 102 -6.14 -1.81 -3.35
N GLU A 103 -5.60 -3.02 -3.42
CA GLU A 103 -4.23 -3.28 -3.86
C GLU A 103 -4.00 -2.91 -5.33
N ALA A 104 -4.95 -3.21 -6.22
CA ALA A 104 -4.84 -2.88 -7.63
C ALA A 104 -4.74 -1.36 -7.85
N HIS A 105 -5.63 -0.60 -7.21
CA HIS A 105 -5.57 0.87 -7.26
C HIS A 105 -4.30 1.43 -6.59
N ALA A 106 -3.83 0.81 -5.50
CA ALA A 106 -2.62 1.25 -4.84
C ALA A 106 -1.38 1.10 -5.73
N ARG A 107 -1.23 -0.07 -6.37
CA ARG A 107 -0.16 -0.33 -7.34
C ARG A 107 -0.26 0.65 -8.51
N PHE A 108 -1.46 0.88 -9.03
CA PHE A 108 -1.68 1.85 -10.11
C PHE A 108 -1.18 3.25 -9.72
N LEU A 109 -1.52 3.76 -8.53
CA LEU A 109 -1.04 5.06 -8.08
C LEU A 109 0.48 5.09 -7.86
N ALA A 110 1.06 4.00 -7.35
CA ALA A 110 2.51 3.89 -7.17
C ALA A 110 3.26 3.96 -8.51
N ASP A 111 2.68 3.37 -9.57
CA ASP A 111 3.24 3.39 -10.92
C ASP A 111 2.99 4.71 -11.65
N HIS A 112 1.97 5.47 -11.26
CA HIS A 112 1.57 6.74 -11.90
C HIS A 112 1.57 7.89 -10.88
N PRO A 113 2.75 8.48 -10.57
CA PRO A 113 2.93 9.45 -9.49
C PRO A 113 2.27 10.81 -9.74
N ASP A 114 1.71 11.04 -10.93
CA ASP A 114 0.91 12.20 -11.32
C ASP A 114 -0.59 11.99 -11.08
N GLN A 115 -1.05 10.75 -10.97
CA GLN A 115 -2.44 10.42 -10.72
C GLN A 115 -2.83 10.69 -9.27
N ARG A 116 -4.06 11.16 -9.06
CA ARG A 116 -4.63 11.49 -7.75
C ARG A 116 -6.03 10.90 -7.62
N ILE A 117 -6.41 10.57 -6.39
CA ILE A 117 -7.77 10.14 -6.07
C ILE A 117 -8.33 10.87 -4.86
N ILE A 118 -9.65 10.99 -4.84
CA ILE A 118 -10.44 11.31 -3.66
C ILE A 118 -11.17 10.03 -3.26
N LEU A 119 -11.03 9.65 -2.00
CA LEU A 119 -11.81 8.61 -1.36
C LEU A 119 -13.03 9.24 -0.71
N GLU A 120 -14.20 8.97 -1.28
CA GLU A 120 -15.48 9.50 -0.82
C GLU A 120 -16.17 8.45 0.05
N GLY A 121 -16.34 8.73 1.35
CA GLY A 121 -16.96 7.81 2.30
C GLY A 121 -18.44 8.10 2.57
N HIS A 122 -19.28 7.08 2.42
CA HIS A 122 -20.74 7.15 2.52
C HIS A 122 -21.29 6.18 3.58
N THR A 123 -22.50 6.47 4.05
CA THR A 123 -23.26 5.63 4.98
C THR A 123 -24.72 5.50 4.53
N ASP A 124 -25.43 4.54 5.13
CA ASP A 124 -26.89 4.54 5.08
C ASP A 124 -27.47 5.59 6.05
N GLU A 125 -28.78 5.81 5.96
CA GLU A 125 -29.52 6.87 6.68
C GLU A 125 -29.75 6.59 8.19
N ARG A 126 -29.30 5.43 8.69
CA ARG A 126 -29.57 5.05 10.08
C ARG A 126 -28.50 5.65 10.98
N GLY A 127 -28.91 6.46 11.96
CA GLY A 127 -28.01 7.09 12.92
C GLY A 127 -28.24 8.59 12.99
N SER A 128 -27.29 9.32 13.58
CA SER A 128 -27.26 10.78 13.45
C SER A 128 -26.36 11.17 12.29
N ALA A 129 -26.64 12.32 11.66
CA ALA A 129 -25.82 12.84 10.57
C ALA A 129 -24.34 12.99 10.96
N GLU A 130 -24.05 13.45 12.18
CA GLU A 130 -22.66 13.59 12.67
C GLU A 130 -21.98 12.23 12.87
N TYR A 131 -22.72 11.24 13.36
CA TYR A 131 -22.23 9.87 13.48
C TYR A 131 -21.87 9.30 12.11
N ASN A 132 -22.78 9.49 11.15
CA ASN A 132 -22.64 9.00 9.79
C ASN A 132 -21.51 9.71 9.03
N LEU A 133 -21.34 11.00 9.24
CA LEU A 133 -20.18 11.74 8.73
C LEU A 133 -18.86 11.18 9.29
N ALA A 134 -18.79 10.90 10.60
CA ALA A 134 -17.61 10.32 11.21
C ALA A 134 -17.36 8.86 10.74
N LEU A 135 -18.41 8.06 10.53
CA LEU A 135 -18.29 6.69 10.05
C LEU A 135 -17.85 6.64 8.58
N GLY A 136 -18.40 7.49 7.73
CA GLY A 136 -17.96 7.62 6.34
C GLY A 136 -16.48 8.04 6.25
N GLU A 137 -16.03 8.97 7.09
CA GLU A 137 -14.61 9.35 7.18
C GLU A 137 -13.75 8.14 7.57
N ARG A 138 -14.15 7.38 8.61
CA ARG A 138 -13.41 6.18 9.01
C ARG A 138 -13.29 5.14 7.90
N ARG A 139 -14.35 4.93 7.12
CA ARG A 139 -14.36 4.01 5.96
C ARG A 139 -13.35 4.43 4.90
N ALA A 140 -13.41 5.69 4.47
CA ALA A 140 -12.48 6.20 3.47
C ALA A 140 -11.03 6.22 3.99
N GLN A 141 -10.80 6.53 5.28
CA GLN A 141 -9.49 6.42 5.91
C GLN A 141 -8.98 4.98 6.00
N SER A 142 -9.84 3.98 6.23
CA SER A 142 -9.46 2.57 6.19
C SER A 142 -8.94 2.18 4.81
N VAL A 143 -9.66 2.58 3.75
CA VAL A 143 -9.21 2.35 2.36
C VAL A 143 -7.89 3.07 2.11
N LYS A 144 -7.75 4.35 2.50
CA LYS A 144 -6.50 5.11 2.38
C LYS A 144 -5.33 4.36 3.01
N ARG A 145 -5.47 3.92 4.26
CA ARG A 145 -4.41 3.20 4.99
C ARG A 145 -4.01 1.92 4.28
N ALA A 146 -4.99 1.14 3.82
CA ALA A 146 -4.72 -0.08 3.06
C ALA A 146 -4.00 0.21 1.74
N MET A 147 -4.39 1.26 1.01
CA MET A 147 -3.71 1.65 -0.23
C MET A 147 -2.26 2.09 0.02
N VAL A 148 -2.01 2.88 1.08
CA VAL A 148 -0.66 3.33 1.44
C VAL A 148 0.22 2.14 1.83
N LEU A 149 -0.31 1.20 2.61
CA LEU A 149 0.39 -0.05 2.94
C LEU A 149 0.73 -0.88 1.70
N SER A 150 -0.09 -0.79 0.66
CA SER A 150 0.08 -1.48 -0.62
C SER A 150 0.91 -0.69 -1.66
N GLY A 151 1.45 0.48 -1.28
CA GLY A 151 2.48 1.19 -2.06
C GLY A 151 2.07 2.55 -2.62
N ALA A 152 0.80 2.97 -2.50
CA ALA A 152 0.40 4.31 -2.93
C ALA A 152 1.04 5.40 -2.06
N SER A 153 1.40 6.55 -2.65
CA SER A 153 1.87 7.69 -1.87
C SER A 153 0.70 8.35 -1.14
N GLU A 154 0.93 8.79 0.10
CA GLU A 154 -0.09 9.47 0.90
C GLU A 154 -0.57 10.77 0.23
N ASP A 155 0.33 11.48 -0.44
CA ASP A 155 0.05 12.73 -1.15
C ASP A 155 -0.85 12.53 -2.38
N GLN A 156 -1.05 11.29 -2.85
CA GLN A 156 -1.93 10.98 -3.97
C GLN A 156 -3.39 10.82 -3.57
N ILE A 157 -3.68 10.75 -2.27
CA ILE A 157 -4.99 10.34 -1.76
C ILE A 157 -5.55 11.40 -0.80
N ARG A 158 -6.68 12.00 -1.17
CA ARG A 158 -7.51 12.79 -0.25
C ARG A 158 -8.70 11.99 0.22
N VAL A 159 -9.21 12.33 1.40
CA VAL A 159 -10.41 11.72 1.98
C VAL A 159 -11.47 12.81 2.15
N ILE A 160 -12.71 12.46 1.79
CA ILE A 160 -13.91 13.26 2.02
C ILE A 160 -14.98 12.30 2.55
N SER A 161 -15.77 12.73 3.53
CA SER A 161 -16.98 12.02 3.91
C SER A 161 -18.22 12.83 3.56
N TYR A 162 -19.22 12.14 3.00
CA TYR A 162 -20.57 12.68 2.84
C TYR A 162 -21.55 12.11 3.87
N GLY A 163 -21.14 11.14 4.70
CA GLY A 163 -22.06 10.39 5.55
C GLY A 163 -23.26 9.89 4.75
N GLU A 164 -24.46 10.26 5.19
CA GLU A 164 -25.73 9.88 4.57
C GLU A 164 -26.23 10.85 3.48
N GLU A 165 -25.53 11.97 3.24
CA GLU A 165 -26.02 13.08 2.40
C GLU A 165 -25.98 12.79 0.89
N LYS A 166 -25.25 11.76 0.47
CA LYS A 166 -25.14 11.32 -0.93
C LYS A 166 -25.43 9.83 -1.08
N PRO A 167 -26.71 9.42 -0.92
CA PRO A 167 -27.11 8.03 -1.09
C PRO A 167 -26.99 7.61 -2.56
N ALA A 168 -26.52 6.38 -2.80
CA ALA A 168 -26.60 5.73 -4.10
C ALA A 168 -28.02 5.22 -4.38
N ASP A 169 -28.72 4.79 -3.32
CA ASP A 169 -30.12 4.39 -3.37
C ASP A 169 -30.92 5.15 -2.30
N LEU A 170 -32.02 5.77 -2.70
CA LEU A 170 -32.89 6.57 -1.83
C LEU A 170 -33.88 5.70 -1.02
N GLY A 171 -33.88 4.38 -1.20
CA GLY A 171 -34.73 3.46 -0.46
C GLY A 171 -34.38 3.35 1.02
N SER A 172 -35.39 3.03 1.84
CA SER A 172 -35.26 2.80 3.28
C SER A 172 -35.42 1.31 3.61
N ASN A 173 -34.56 0.47 3.04
CA ASN A 173 -34.57 -0.98 3.21
C ASN A 173 -33.13 -1.53 3.13
N GLU A 174 -32.93 -2.81 3.47
CA GLU A 174 -31.58 -3.38 3.52
C GLU A 174 -30.85 -3.40 2.17
N GLU A 175 -31.58 -3.52 1.05
CA GLU A 175 -30.99 -3.43 -0.28
C GLU A 175 -30.34 -2.06 -0.48
N ALA A 176 -31.11 -0.99 -0.27
CA ALA A 176 -30.63 0.39 -0.37
C ALA A 176 -29.54 0.70 0.67
N TRP A 177 -29.71 0.27 1.92
CA TRP A 177 -28.72 0.49 2.97
C TRP A 177 -27.39 -0.19 2.62
N SER A 178 -27.42 -1.42 2.10
CA SER A 178 -26.19 -2.12 1.69
C SER A 178 -25.47 -1.41 0.55
N ALA A 179 -26.22 -0.86 -0.41
CA ALA A 179 -25.65 -0.06 -1.49
C ALA A 179 -25.06 1.27 -0.98
N ASN A 180 -25.64 1.87 0.05
CA ASN A 180 -25.20 3.15 0.60
C ASN A 180 -23.97 3.04 1.52
N ARG A 181 -23.73 1.88 2.15
CA ARG A 181 -22.55 1.64 2.98
C ARG A 181 -21.31 1.38 2.12
N ARG A 182 -20.71 2.45 1.60
CA ARG A 182 -19.60 2.34 0.63
C ARG A 182 -18.53 3.42 0.78
N ALA A 183 -17.40 3.18 0.14
CA ALA A 183 -16.40 4.18 -0.21
C ALA A 183 -16.15 4.14 -1.72
N GLU A 184 -16.08 5.30 -2.36
CA GLU A 184 -15.82 5.44 -3.79
C GLU A 184 -14.42 5.99 -4.05
N LEU A 185 -13.73 5.42 -5.04
CA LEU A 185 -12.43 5.85 -5.52
C LEU A 185 -12.63 6.76 -6.73
N VAL A 186 -12.41 8.05 -6.55
CA VAL A 186 -12.69 9.05 -7.58
C VAL A 186 -11.40 9.68 -8.09
N TYR A 187 -11.02 9.37 -9.33
CA TYR A 187 -9.83 9.92 -9.97
C TYR A 187 -9.98 11.41 -10.29
N ARG A 188 -8.87 12.15 -10.15
CA ARG A 188 -8.77 13.59 -10.34
C ARG A 188 -7.41 13.97 -10.92
N ASP A 189 -7.39 14.96 -11.81
CA ASP A 189 -6.16 15.52 -12.36
C ASP A 189 -5.44 16.46 -11.37
N VAL A 190 -6.22 17.08 -10.48
CA VAL A 190 -5.74 18.04 -9.48
C VAL A 190 -6.70 18.04 -8.28
N PHE A 191 -6.21 18.51 -7.13
CA PHE A 191 -7.04 18.65 -5.94
C PHE A 191 -7.44 20.09 -5.60
#